data_AF-G4Z9C7-F1
#
_entry.id   AF-G4Z9C7-F1
#
_cell.length_a   1.000
_cell.length_b   1.000
_cell.length_c   1.000
_cell.angle_alpha   90.00
_cell.angle_beta   90.00
_cell.angle_gamma   90.00
#
_symmetry.space_group_name_H-M   'P 1'
#
loop_
_entity.id
_entity.type
_entity.pdbx_description
1 polymer ?
#
loop_
_entity_poly.entity_id
_entity_poly.type
_entity_poly.pdbx_seq_one_letter_code
_entity_poly.pdbx_strand_id
1 'polypeptide(L)'
;MQGWSPVQRRSSITPGCPPPSDFRTNSPRRSLSSFVLRAFAPVRVQPAYRSRAPAPDEPSKMLTRFQVLVGLYHWLTCIFIIGLVCSQLLRAVWDSTTTHEHVLYGRSPLLGLSQIVGSNDVPYADRVIACVGKGRFYEPKLVSSLLAAPGESAVLEDSTGISLTAYRLKQRRSGSVSDALDSTAYPIYAKSCELMADTIENIFAGCTALGYSNLTQDNLRVDLYKLPHTLPILIMPYWDNAIYARHAIPTWGGDACIFRLEGAYTGEQGIASFLGVNLSVHHERTLQWLGRTGGYWKNGWYEDTEGIRWYSDVKSSWRGGQYNMMHRQFDMRSEQEVDCSDPNNCEVPALVQRWGDKFSSTDQPRKISSISIANGTEFGVFMYESFAGLPKNQLVEKLIDISHGIIYFNGTDVNSN
;
A
#
# COMPACT_ATOMS: atom_id res chain seq x y z
N MET A 1 9.68 -62.17 1.83
CA MET A 1 8.26 -62.53 1.82
C MET A 1 7.50 -61.32 1.28
N GLN A 2 6.76 -61.54 0.17
CA GLN A 2 5.58 -60.81 -0.31
C GLN A 2 5.59 -59.28 -0.06
N GLY A 3 5.93 -58.43 -1.03
CA GLY A 3 5.32 -58.32 -2.35
C GLY A 3 3.99 -57.56 -2.21
N TRP A 4 3.87 -56.41 -2.87
CA TRP A 4 2.67 -55.96 -3.60
C TRP A 4 2.95 -54.59 -4.25
N SER A 5 2.91 -54.61 -5.58
CA SER A 5 2.71 -53.48 -6.47
C SER A 5 1.28 -53.58 -7.00
N PRO A 6 0.60 -52.46 -7.28
CA PRO A 6 -0.20 -52.39 -8.50
C PRO A 6 0.07 -51.07 -9.24
N VAL A 7 0.58 -51.14 -10.47
CA VAL A 7 -0.17 -51.26 -11.73
C VAL A 7 -0.96 -50.00 -12.10
N GLN A 8 -0.43 -49.36 -13.14
CA GLN A 8 -1.02 -48.31 -13.97
C GLN A 8 -2.46 -48.65 -14.39
N ARG A 9 -3.30 -47.62 -14.42
CA ARG A 9 -4.52 -47.62 -15.25
C ARG A 9 -4.52 -46.36 -16.12
N ARG A 10 -4.25 -46.56 -17.42
CA ARG A 10 -4.64 -45.65 -18.50
C ARG A 10 -6.16 -45.73 -18.66
N SER A 11 -6.82 -44.59 -18.73
CA SER A 11 -8.08 -44.44 -19.45
C SER A 11 -8.17 -43.02 -20.00
N SER A 12 -7.85 -42.92 -21.29
CA SER A 12 -8.29 -41.87 -22.19
C SER A 12 -9.81 -41.93 -22.36
N ILE A 13 -10.50 -40.81 -22.19
CA ILE A 13 -11.72 -40.42 -22.92
C ILE A 13 -11.77 -38.88 -22.91
N THR A 14 -11.64 -38.30 -24.09
CA THR A 14 -12.05 -36.94 -24.45
C THR A 14 -13.56 -36.92 -24.71
N PRO A 15 -14.24 -35.84 -24.29
CA PRO A 15 -14.89 -34.94 -25.25
C PRO A 15 -14.57 -33.48 -24.87
N GLY A 16 -14.17 -32.57 -25.76
CA GLY A 16 -14.67 -32.36 -27.12
C GLY A 16 -15.88 -31.44 -27.10
N CYS A 17 -15.71 -30.17 -26.70
CA CYS A 17 -16.63 -29.05 -27.01
C CYS A 17 -15.93 -27.68 -26.77
N PRO A 18 -16.36 -26.62 -27.47
CA PRO A 18 -15.50 -25.62 -28.10
C PRO A 18 -15.11 -24.44 -27.19
N PRO A 19 -14.11 -23.63 -27.60
CA PRO A 19 -13.76 -22.39 -26.91
C PRO A 19 -14.93 -21.39 -27.00
N PRO A 20 -15.26 -20.65 -25.93
CA PRO A 20 -16.08 -19.47 -26.07
C PRO A 20 -15.27 -18.41 -26.84
N SER A 21 -15.77 -18.16 -28.04
CA SER A 21 -15.49 -17.04 -28.91
C SER A 21 -15.33 -15.71 -28.16
N ASP A 22 -14.22 -15.02 -28.44
CA ASP A 22 -14.05 -13.58 -28.52
C ASP A 22 -15.19 -12.72 -27.93
N PHE A 23 -15.15 -12.48 -26.62
CA PHE A 23 -15.71 -11.24 -26.08
C PHE A 23 -14.69 -10.13 -26.24
N ARG A 24 -14.64 -9.57 -27.47
CA ARG A 24 -14.10 -8.24 -27.74
C ARG A 24 -14.96 -7.22 -26.99
N THR A 25 -14.62 -6.93 -25.74
CA THR A 25 -15.07 -5.69 -25.10
C THR A 25 -14.25 -4.55 -25.69
N ASN A 26 -14.76 -3.98 -26.78
CA ASN A 26 -14.39 -2.64 -27.22
C ASN A 26 -14.74 -1.67 -26.09
N SER A 27 -13.78 -1.40 -25.21
CA SER A 27 -13.82 -0.20 -24.37
C SER A 27 -13.67 1.01 -25.28
N PRO A 28 -14.67 1.89 -25.42
CA PRO A 28 -14.39 3.20 -25.98
C PRO A 28 -13.55 3.96 -24.94
N ARG A 29 -12.29 4.24 -25.29
CA ARG A 29 -11.56 5.39 -24.73
C ARG A 29 -12.42 6.63 -24.97
N ARG A 30 -13.22 7.03 -23.97
CA ARG A 30 -13.73 8.40 -23.91
C ARG A 30 -12.65 9.24 -23.25
N SER A 31 -11.83 9.89 -24.09
CA SER A 31 -11.02 10.99 -23.60
C SER A 31 -11.97 12.12 -23.20
N LEU A 32 -11.82 12.58 -21.95
CA LEU A 32 -12.42 13.82 -21.46
C LEU A 32 -11.64 14.98 -22.05
N SER A 33 -11.85 15.23 -23.35
CA SER A 33 -11.26 16.36 -24.06
C SER A 33 -11.98 16.58 -25.40
N SER A 34 -13.27 16.92 -25.35
CA SER A 34 -13.99 17.64 -26.42
C SER A 34 -15.48 17.80 -26.08
N PHE A 35 -15.80 18.67 -25.12
CA PHE A 35 -17.19 19.10 -24.91
C PHE A 35 -17.30 20.61 -24.82
N VAL A 36 -16.62 21.32 -25.71
CA VAL A 36 -16.92 22.72 -26.02
C VAL A 36 -16.60 22.92 -27.51
N LEU A 37 -17.49 23.60 -28.23
CA LEU A 37 -17.37 24.07 -29.63
C LEU A 37 -17.52 23.00 -30.74
N ARG A 38 -18.75 22.57 -31.03
CA ARG A 38 -19.18 22.22 -32.40
C ARG A 38 -20.69 22.33 -32.53
N ALA A 39 -21.19 23.55 -32.71
CA ALA A 39 -22.58 23.79 -33.11
C ALA A 39 -22.75 25.11 -33.87
N PHE A 40 -21.84 25.43 -34.81
CA PHE A 40 -22.09 26.47 -35.80
C PHE A 40 -21.40 26.08 -37.11
N ALA A 41 -22.05 25.21 -37.89
CA ALA A 41 -21.76 25.04 -39.30
C ALA A 41 -22.90 25.68 -40.10
N PRO A 42 -22.64 26.65 -41.00
CA PRO A 42 -23.67 27.31 -41.77
C PRO A 42 -24.15 26.38 -42.89
N VAL A 43 -25.44 26.05 -42.91
CA VAL A 43 -26.08 25.36 -44.02
C VAL A 43 -26.19 26.31 -45.20
N ARG A 44 -25.59 25.91 -46.34
CA ARG A 44 -25.55 26.64 -47.61
C ARG A 44 -26.83 26.34 -48.40
N VAL A 45 -27.68 27.34 -48.63
CA VAL A 45 -28.90 27.23 -49.44
C VAL A 45 -28.68 27.96 -50.77
N GLN A 46 -28.92 27.27 -51.89
CA GLN A 46 -28.86 27.82 -53.25
C GLN A 46 -30.20 28.49 -53.65
N PRO A 47 -30.18 29.43 -54.63
CA PRO A 47 -31.29 30.33 -54.92
C PRO A 47 -32.23 29.78 -55.99
N ALA A 48 -33.54 29.93 -55.79
CA ALA A 48 -34.54 29.71 -56.83
C ALA A 48 -35.41 30.97 -57.00
N TYR A 49 -35.16 31.62 -58.14
CA TYR A 49 -36.08 32.25 -59.07
C TYR A 49 -37.26 33.12 -58.58
N ARG A 50 -37.10 34.39 -58.97
CA ARG A 50 -37.98 35.56 -59.02
C ARG A 50 -39.35 35.30 -59.67
N SER A 51 -40.43 35.68 -59.00
CA SER A 51 -41.65 36.16 -59.67
C SER A 51 -42.55 37.01 -58.77
N ARG A 52 -42.75 38.26 -59.23
CA ARG A 52 -43.93 39.13 -59.10
C ARG A 52 -44.42 39.55 -57.70
N ALA A 53 -44.21 40.83 -57.43
CA ALA A 53 -44.78 41.60 -56.33
C ALA A 53 -46.31 41.80 -56.48
N PRO A 54 -47.06 41.68 -55.37
CA PRO A 54 -48.24 42.48 -55.10
C PRO A 54 -47.96 43.52 -54.00
N ALA A 55 -48.92 44.44 -53.88
CA ALA A 55 -48.94 45.74 -53.22
C ALA A 55 -48.56 45.76 -51.71
N PRO A 56 -48.23 46.95 -51.15
CA PRO A 56 -47.83 47.09 -49.76
C PRO A 56 -49.07 47.18 -48.87
N ASP A 57 -49.56 46.03 -48.41
CA ASP A 57 -50.48 45.98 -47.28
C ASP A 57 -49.68 45.95 -45.97
N GLU A 58 -50.09 46.82 -45.06
CA GLU A 58 -49.40 47.17 -43.82
C GLU A 58 -48.91 45.94 -43.01
N PRO A 59 -47.68 45.97 -42.48
CA PRO A 59 -47.16 44.88 -41.67
C PRO A 59 -47.94 44.82 -40.36
N SER A 60 -48.78 43.78 -40.26
CA SER A 60 -49.51 43.42 -39.06
C SER A 60 -48.54 43.32 -37.88
N LYS A 61 -48.64 44.28 -36.95
CA LYS A 61 -47.91 44.35 -35.66
C LYS A 61 -48.09 43.11 -34.75
N MET A 62 -48.88 42.12 -35.19
CA MET A 62 -49.13 40.84 -34.54
C MET A 62 -47.99 39.82 -34.72
N LEU A 63 -47.31 39.80 -35.88
CA LEU A 63 -46.24 38.82 -36.17
C LEU A 63 -45.00 39.03 -35.27
N THR A 64 -44.74 40.30 -34.91
CA THR A 64 -43.63 40.72 -34.04
C THR A 64 -43.84 40.26 -32.60
N ARG A 65 -45.09 40.23 -32.11
CA ARG A 65 -45.42 39.80 -30.74
C ARG A 65 -45.21 38.30 -30.55
N PHE A 66 -45.58 37.49 -31.55
CA PHE A 66 -45.39 36.05 -31.50
C PHE A 66 -43.90 35.67 -31.53
N GLN A 67 -43.09 36.34 -32.35
CA GLN A 67 -41.64 36.15 -32.37
C GLN A 67 -40.98 36.54 -31.04
N VAL A 68 -41.43 37.63 -30.41
CA VAL A 68 -40.97 38.02 -29.06
C VAL A 68 -41.36 36.97 -28.02
N LEU A 69 -42.58 36.42 -28.06
CA LEU A 69 -43.02 35.35 -27.15
C LEU A 69 -42.22 34.06 -27.32
N VAL A 70 -41.94 33.65 -28.57
CA VAL A 70 -41.11 32.48 -28.86
C VAL A 70 -39.66 32.70 -28.39
N GLY A 71 -39.11 33.89 -28.64
CA GLY A 71 -37.78 34.27 -28.15
C GLY A 71 -37.70 34.23 -26.62
N LEU A 72 -38.73 34.74 -25.94
CA LEU A 72 -38.81 34.77 -24.47
C LEU A 72 -39.00 33.37 -23.88
N TYR A 73 -39.78 32.51 -24.53
CA TYR A 73 -39.92 31.09 -24.18
C TYR A 73 -38.58 30.34 -24.29
N HIS A 74 -37.85 30.52 -25.39
CA HIS A 74 -36.53 29.91 -25.55
C HIS A 74 -35.53 30.44 -24.51
N TRP A 75 -35.53 31.73 -24.24
CA TRP A 75 -34.66 32.34 -23.24
C TRP A 75 -34.93 31.81 -21.82
N LEU A 76 -36.21 31.73 -21.42
CA LEU A 76 -36.61 31.15 -20.13
C LEU A 76 -36.25 29.66 -20.03
N THR A 77 -36.45 28.90 -21.12
CA THR A 77 -36.09 27.47 -21.17
C THR A 77 -34.58 27.28 -21.03
N CYS A 78 -33.76 28.11 -21.69
CA CYS A 78 -32.32 28.09 -21.54
C CYS A 78 -31.88 28.40 -20.11
N ILE A 79 -32.46 29.42 -19.47
CA ILE A 79 -32.16 29.76 -18.06
C ILE A 79 -32.56 28.63 -17.13
N PHE A 80 -33.72 28.02 -17.34
CA PHE A 80 -34.17 26.88 -16.54
C PHE A 80 -33.22 25.69 -16.65
N ILE A 81 -32.78 25.34 -17.86
CA ILE A 81 -31.81 24.26 -18.09
C ILE A 81 -30.46 24.60 -17.43
N ILE A 82 -29.97 25.84 -17.57
CA ILE A 82 -28.74 26.28 -16.91
C ILE A 82 -28.90 26.17 -15.38
N GLY A 83 -30.03 26.60 -14.83
CA GLY A 83 -30.34 26.47 -13.40
C GLY A 83 -30.36 25.02 -12.92
N LEU A 84 -30.92 24.10 -13.70
CA LEU A 84 -30.90 22.67 -13.39
C LEU A 84 -29.49 22.07 -13.48
N VAL A 85 -28.70 22.41 -14.50
CA VAL A 85 -27.33 21.91 -14.62
C VAL A 85 -26.46 22.47 -13.49
N CYS A 86 -26.56 23.77 -13.21
CA CYS A 86 -25.85 24.40 -12.11
C CYS A 86 -26.26 23.82 -10.75
N SER A 87 -27.54 23.51 -10.52
CA SER A 87 -27.98 22.91 -9.25
C SER A 87 -27.45 21.49 -9.06
N GLN A 88 -27.33 20.70 -10.14
CA GLN A 88 -26.71 19.38 -10.08
C GLN A 88 -25.19 19.46 -9.85
N LEU A 89 -24.51 20.42 -10.48
CA LEU A 89 -23.07 20.66 -10.25
C LEU A 89 -22.81 21.17 -8.82
N LEU A 90 -23.64 22.11 -8.34
CA LEU A 90 -23.58 22.62 -6.97
C LEU A 90 -23.83 21.50 -5.96
N ARG A 91 -24.80 20.61 -6.23
CA ARG A 91 -25.05 19.45 -5.37
C ARG A 91 -23.86 18.49 -5.34
N ALA A 92 -23.24 18.22 -6.49
CA ALA A 92 -22.04 17.37 -6.55
C ALA A 92 -20.85 17.96 -5.77
N VAL A 93 -20.67 19.29 -5.81
CA VAL A 93 -19.62 19.97 -5.03
C VAL A 93 -19.99 20.07 -3.55
N TRP A 94 -21.26 20.33 -3.24
CA TRP A 94 -21.75 20.46 -1.85
C TRP A 94 -21.72 19.13 -1.10
N ASP A 95 -21.98 18.02 -1.78
CA ASP A 95 -21.89 16.68 -1.21
C ASP A 95 -20.43 16.20 -1.04
N SER A 96 -19.44 16.94 -1.56
CA SER A 96 -18.01 16.70 -1.32
C SER A 96 -17.53 17.50 -0.11
N THR A 97 -17.27 16.84 1.01
CA THR A 97 -16.72 17.47 2.23
C THR A 97 -15.30 16.98 2.47
N THR A 98 -14.39 17.88 2.90
CA THR A 98 -13.04 17.54 3.37
C THR A 98 -12.90 17.97 4.82
N THR A 99 -12.54 17.05 5.71
CA THR A 99 -12.17 17.23 7.11
C THR A 99 -10.71 16.84 7.26
N HIS A 100 -10.06 17.34 8.29
CA HIS A 100 -8.70 16.94 8.64
C HIS A 100 -8.75 16.27 10.01
N GLU A 101 -8.22 15.06 10.12
CA GLU A 101 -8.10 14.33 11.38
C GLU A 101 -6.62 14.12 11.70
N HIS A 102 -6.29 14.31 12.97
CA HIS A 102 -5.01 13.92 13.53
C HIS A 102 -5.20 12.59 14.25
N VAL A 103 -4.57 11.56 13.72
CA VAL A 103 -4.62 10.20 14.26
C VAL A 103 -3.33 9.94 15.01
N LEU A 104 -3.43 9.63 16.30
CA LEU A 104 -2.30 9.26 17.15
C LEU A 104 -2.62 7.94 17.87
N TYR A 105 -1.77 6.94 17.68
CA TYR A 105 -1.77 5.68 18.42
C TYR A 105 -0.46 5.54 19.19
N GLY A 106 -0.53 4.93 20.37
CA GLY A 106 0.62 4.80 21.25
C GLY A 106 0.96 6.09 21.96
N ARG A 107 2.25 6.40 22.13
CA ARG A 107 2.70 7.60 22.83
C ARG A 107 4.05 8.09 22.32
N SER A 108 4.35 9.36 22.57
CA SER A 108 5.63 9.96 22.18
C SER A 108 6.83 9.16 22.71
N PRO A 109 7.88 8.93 21.90
CA PRO A 109 9.10 8.25 22.32
C PRO A 109 9.83 8.98 23.46
N LEU A 110 9.57 10.28 23.63
CA LEU A 110 10.20 11.12 24.65
C LEU A 110 9.71 10.81 26.07
N LEU A 111 8.60 10.09 26.21
CA LEU A 111 8.07 9.66 27.51
C LEU A 111 8.77 8.38 28.02
N GLY A 112 9.74 7.86 27.27
CA GLY A 112 10.49 6.65 27.61
C GLY A 112 9.72 5.36 27.34
N LEU A 113 10.24 4.27 27.90
CA LEU A 113 9.75 2.91 27.64
C LEU A 113 8.45 2.61 28.39
N SER A 114 7.54 1.89 27.75
CA SER A 114 6.31 1.36 28.35
C SER A 114 5.99 -0.02 27.84
N GLN A 115 5.09 -0.68 28.56
CA GLN A 115 4.29 -1.73 27.95
C GLN A 115 3.53 -1.16 26.74
N ILE A 116 3.74 -1.78 25.60
CA ILE A 116 2.98 -1.55 24.37
C ILE A 116 1.67 -2.30 24.57
N VAL A 117 0.58 -1.55 24.64
CA VAL A 117 -0.73 -2.12 24.94
C VAL A 117 -1.29 -2.77 23.69
N GLY A 118 -1.61 -4.06 23.81
CA GLY A 118 -2.47 -4.90 22.97
C GLY A 118 -1.76 -5.86 22.01
N SER A 119 -2.59 -6.62 21.29
CA SER A 119 -2.19 -7.84 20.58
C SER A 119 -1.76 -7.59 19.13
N ASN A 120 -1.36 -6.36 18.78
CA ASN A 120 -0.83 -6.10 17.44
C ASN A 120 0.40 -6.99 17.26
N ASP A 121 0.28 -7.95 16.34
CA ASP A 121 1.24 -9.02 16.18
C ASP A 121 2.65 -8.46 16.14
N VAL A 122 3.40 -8.90 17.13
CA VAL A 122 4.82 -8.70 17.30
C VAL A 122 5.50 -8.92 15.93
N PRO A 123 6.13 -7.89 15.29
CA PRO A 123 6.51 -7.91 13.87
C PRO A 123 7.57 -8.95 13.47
N TYR A 124 8.00 -9.74 14.44
CA TYR A 124 9.00 -10.79 14.36
C TYR A 124 8.42 -12.18 14.71
N ALA A 125 7.10 -12.31 14.81
CA ALA A 125 6.44 -13.61 14.92
C ALA A 125 6.52 -14.39 13.60
N ASP A 126 6.61 -15.71 13.68
CA ASP A 126 6.80 -16.73 12.63
C ASP A 126 5.84 -16.74 11.40
N ARG A 127 5.10 -15.67 11.14
CA ARG A 127 4.26 -15.46 9.95
C ARG A 127 4.93 -14.61 8.88
N VAL A 128 6.25 -14.66 8.89
CA VAL A 128 7.08 -14.02 7.88
C VAL A 128 7.12 -14.88 6.63
N ILE A 129 7.24 -14.23 5.49
CA ILE A 129 7.17 -14.84 4.17
C ILE A 129 8.54 -14.73 3.50
N ALA A 130 8.91 -15.78 2.79
CA ALA A 130 10.03 -15.81 1.87
C ALA A 130 9.54 -16.01 0.44
N CYS A 131 10.19 -15.37 -0.53
CA CYS A 131 9.97 -15.62 -1.94
C CYS A 131 10.86 -16.76 -2.40
N VAL A 132 10.28 -17.92 -2.70
CA VAL A 132 11.00 -19.15 -3.06
C VAL A 132 10.94 -19.37 -4.57
N GLY A 133 12.10 -19.47 -5.19
CA GLY A 133 12.27 -19.76 -6.61
C GLY A 133 11.78 -21.16 -6.97
N LYS A 134 10.94 -21.23 -7.99
CA LYS A 134 10.42 -22.46 -8.58
C LYS A 134 10.49 -22.35 -10.10
N GLY A 135 11.59 -22.84 -10.65
CA GLY A 135 11.88 -22.68 -12.07
C GLY A 135 12.18 -21.22 -12.40
N ARG A 136 11.26 -20.55 -13.10
CA ARG A 136 11.40 -19.15 -13.56
C ARG A 136 10.59 -18.14 -12.74
N PHE A 137 9.88 -18.59 -11.72
CA PHE A 137 8.98 -17.75 -10.93
C PHE A 137 9.33 -17.86 -9.45
N TYR A 138 8.91 -16.87 -8.67
CA TYR A 138 9.04 -16.88 -7.22
C TYR A 138 7.65 -17.02 -6.58
N GLU A 139 7.48 -18.02 -5.73
CA GLU A 139 6.25 -18.27 -4.98
C GLU A 139 6.42 -17.83 -3.51
N PRO A 140 5.42 -17.17 -2.91
CA PRO A 140 5.48 -16.79 -1.51
C PRO A 140 5.23 -18.02 -0.63
N LYS A 141 6.10 -18.26 0.34
CA LYS A 141 5.95 -19.31 1.35
C LYS A 141 6.20 -18.78 2.74
N LEU A 142 5.45 -19.28 3.73
CA LEU A 142 5.74 -18.98 5.13
C LEU A 142 7.08 -19.58 5.52
N VAL A 143 7.92 -18.82 6.21
CA VAL A 143 9.22 -19.29 6.67
C VAL A 143 9.08 -20.45 7.65
N SER A 144 8.05 -20.44 8.50
CA SER A 144 7.72 -21.57 9.37
C SER A 144 7.61 -22.89 8.61
N SER A 145 6.93 -22.90 7.45
CA SER A 145 6.78 -24.08 6.59
C SER A 145 8.10 -24.56 5.99
N LEU A 146 9.03 -23.63 5.70
CA LEU A 146 10.35 -23.97 5.18
C LEU A 146 11.25 -24.56 6.27
N LEU A 147 11.17 -23.99 7.48
CA LEU A 147 11.89 -24.47 8.66
C LEU A 147 11.34 -25.81 9.19
N ALA A 148 10.08 -26.15 8.88
CA ALA A 148 9.48 -27.43 9.23
C ALA A 148 10.05 -28.62 8.44
N ALA A 149 10.80 -28.37 7.35
CA ALA A 149 11.51 -29.38 6.57
C ALA A 149 13.05 -29.15 6.54
N PRO A 150 13.76 -29.30 7.69
CA PRO A 150 15.21 -29.17 7.75
C PRO A 150 15.91 -30.19 6.84
N GLY A 151 16.99 -29.76 6.19
CA GLY A 151 17.78 -30.56 5.25
C GLY A 151 17.27 -30.53 3.81
N GLU A 152 16.02 -30.12 3.58
CA GLU A 152 15.45 -29.97 2.24
C GLU A 152 15.22 -28.49 1.90
N SER A 153 14.34 -27.82 2.67
CA SER A 153 13.94 -26.43 2.42
C SER A 153 14.66 -25.43 3.33
N ALA A 154 15.35 -25.91 4.36
CA ALA A 154 16.17 -25.13 5.27
C ALA A 154 17.46 -25.90 5.59
N VAL A 155 18.61 -25.29 5.32
CA VAL A 155 19.92 -25.89 5.56
C VAL A 155 20.52 -25.23 6.79
N LEU A 156 20.92 -26.02 7.80
CA LEU A 156 21.62 -25.50 8.97
C LEU A 156 22.96 -24.91 8.52
N GLU A 157 23.12 -23.60 8.66
CA GLU A 157 24.33 -22.87 8.26
C GLU A 157 25.19 -22.54 9.48
N ASP A 158 24.57 -22.31 10.65
CA ASP A 158 25.27 -22.02 11.89
C ASP A 158 24.80 -22.90 13.05
N SER A 159 25.59 -23.93 13.36
CA SER A 159 25.33 -24.80 14.52
C SER A 159 25.67 -24.17 15.87
N THR A 160 26.36 -23.02 15.88
CA THR A 160 26.86 -22.38 17.10
C THR A 160 25.96 -21.25 17.62
N GLY A 161 25.10 -20.68 16.75
CA GLY A 161 24.27 -19.51 17.07
C GLY A 161 25.05 -18.21 17.22
N ILE A 162 26.30 -18.19 16.77
CA ILE A 162 27.20 -17.04 16.82
C ILE A 162 27.06 -16.18 15.56
N SER A 163 26.61 -16.75 14.45
CA SER A 163 26.38 -16.06 13.19
C SER A 163 25.53 -14.81 13.38
N LEU A 164 25.95 -13.76 12.68
CA LEU A 164 25.35 -12.43 12.65
C LEU A 164 24.49 -12.23 11.39
N THR A 165 24.50 -13.20 10.49
CA THR A 165 24.13 -13.01 9.08
C THR A 165 22.67 -13.36 8.79
N ALA A 166 21.98 -13.91 9.78
CA ALA A 166 20.61 -14.39 9.67
C ALA A 166 19.66 -13.45 10.39
N TYR A 167 18.48 -13.21 9.82
CA TYR A 167 17.44 -12.48 10.55
C TYR A 167 16.88 -13.36 11.67
N ARG A 168 16.85 -12.87 12.91
CA ARG A 168 16.29 -13.63 14.03
C ARG A 168 14.78 -13.50 14.08
N LEU A 169 14.09 -14.64 14.18
CA LEU A 169 12.64 -14.68 14.39
C LEU A 169 12.30 -15.03 15.84
N LYS A 170 11.08 -14.68 16.23
CA LYS A 170 10.45 -15.12 17.47
C LYS A 170 9.39 -16.16 17.11
N GLN A 171 9.64 -17.41 17.50
CA GLN A 171 8.69 -18.48 17.28
C GLN A 171 7.42 -18.27 18.13
N ARG A 172 6.23 -18.44 17.55
CA ARG A 172 4.97 -18.41 18.29
C ARG A 172 4.81 -19.73 19.05
N ARG A 173 4.15 -19.70 20.22
CA ARG A 173 3.81 -20.94 20.94
C ARG A 173 2.89 -21.78 20.06
N SER A 174 3.30 -23.03 19.84
CA SER A 174 2.64 -24.05 19.02
C SER A 174 1.16 -24.22 19.35
N GLY A 175 0.30 -24.31 18.33
CA GLY A 175 -1.09 -24.69 18.55
C GLY A 175 -2.01 -24.70 17.32
N SER A 176 -1.73 -23.91 16.27
CA SER A 176 -2.47 -23.91 15.00
C SER A 176 -1.85 -22.85 14.07
N VAL A 177 -0.62 -23.04 13.62
CA VAL A 177 -0.07 -22.19 12.56
C VAL A 177 -0.44 -22.88 11.25
N SER A 178 -1.32 -22.24 10.47
CA SER A 178 -1.49 -22.65 9.08
C SER A 178 -0.15 -22.49 8.39
N ASP A 179 0.40 -23.56 7.81
CA ASP A 179 1.64 -23.51 7.02
C ASP A 179 1.42 -22.88 5.63
N ALA A 180 0.19 -22.44 5.35
CA ALA A 180 -0.19 -21.78 4.10
C ALA A 180 -0.69 -20.36 4.35
N LEU A 181 -0.33 -19.47 3.42
CA LEU A 181 -0.98 -18.17 3.25
C LEU A 181 -2.44 -18.39 2.83
N ASP A 182 -3.32 -17.51 3.28
CA ASP A 182 -4.73 -17.58 2.86
C ASP A 182 -4.90 -17.23 1.37
N SER A 183 -6.10 -17.49 0.85
CA SER A 183 -6.42 -17.25 -0.57
C SER A 183 -6.41 -15.78 -0.99
N THR A 184 -6.38 -14.84 -0.04
CA THR A 184 -6.46 -13.40 -0.29
C THR A 184 -5.06 -12.80 -0.34
N ALA A 185 -4.19 -13.17 0.59
CA ALA A 185 -2.81 -12.70 0.69
C ALA A 185 -1.90 -13.36 -0.34
N TYR A 186 -2.12 -14.64 -0.64
CA TYR A 186 -1.30 -15.39 -1.60
C TYR A 186 -1.13 -14.68 -2.96
N PRO A 187 -2.19 -14.27 -3.68
CA PRO A 187 -2.03 -13.62 -4.99
C PRO A 187 -1.29 -12.26 -4.90
N ILE A 188 -1.46 -11.52 -3.81
CA ILE A 188 -0.77 -10.23 -3.60
C ILE A 188 0.72 -10.48 -3.41
N TYR A 189 1.09 -11.42 -2.53
CA TYR A 189 2.49 -11.75 -2.30
C TYR A 189 3.15 -12.48 -3.47
N ALA A 190 2.39 -13.22 -4.28
CA ALA A 190 2.91 -13.81 -5.51
C ALA A 190 3.36 -12.74 -6.50
N LYS A 191 2.51 -11.73 -6.72
CA LYS A 191 2.86 -10.56 -7.55
C LYS A 191 4.00 -9.74 -6.94
N SER A 192 4.00 -9.58 -5.62
CA SER A 192 5.08 -8.87 -4.92
C SER A 192 6.42 -9.60 -5.04
N CYS A 193 6.44 -10.93 -4.91
CA CYS A 193 7.64 -11.75 -5.09
C CYS A 193 8.20 -11.69 -6.52
N GLU A 194 7.34 -11.71 -7.53
CA GLU A 194 7.74 -11.51 -8.93
C GLU A 194 8.37 -10.12 -9.11
N LEU A 195 7.70 -9.06 -8.64
CA LEU A 195 8.21 -7.70 -8.78
C LEU A 195 9.51 -7.50 -7.98
N MET A 196 9.64 -8.08 -6.79
CA MET A 196 10.87 -8.04 -6.00
C MET A 196 12.03 -8.72 -6.71
N ALA A 197 11.80 -9.86 -7.36
CA ALA A 197 12.81 -10.53 -8.16
C ALA A 197 13.27 -9.64 -9.33
N ASP A 198 12.32 -8.99 -10.02
CA ASP A 198 12.62 -8.09 -11.14
C ASP A 198 13.38 -6.83 -10.73
N THR A 199 13.20 -6.36 -9.50
CA THR A 199 13.80 -5.12 -8.99
C THR A 199 14.88 -5.35 -7.92
N ILE A 200 15.36 -6.59 -7.74
CA ILE A 200 16.19 -6.95 -6.59
C ILE A 200 17.48 -6.12 -6.48
N GLU A 201 18.13 -5.86 -7.62
CA GLU A 201 19.34 -5.03 -7.70
C GLU A 201 19.06 -3.59 -7.24
N ASN A 202 17.91 -3.03 -7.64
CA ASN A 202 17.50 -1.68 -7.25
C ASN A 202 17.14 -1.61 -5.76
N ILE A 203 16.60 -2.68 -5.19
CA ILE A 203 16.37 -2.80 -3.73
C ILE A 203 17.72 -2.80 -3.00
N PHE A 204 18.73 -3.54 -3.48
CA PHE A 204 20.07 -3.51 -2.90
C PHE A 204 20.75 -2.13 -3.03
N ALA A 205 20.60 -1.48 -4.17
CA ALA A 205 21.07 -0.12 -4.40
C ALA A 205 20.41 0.86 -3.43
N GLY A 206 19.09 0.74 -3.20
CA GLY A 206 18.36 1.52 -2.21
C GLY A 206 18.89 1.34 -0.79
N CYS A 207 19.07 0.11 -0.32
CA CYS A 207 19.70 -0.16 0.98
C CYS A 207 21.13 0.40 1.08
N THR A 208 21.92 0.27 0.02
CA THR A 208 23.28 0.83 -0.05
C THR A 208 23.26 2.35 0.03
N ALA A 209 22.33 3.01 -0.67
CA ALA A 209 22.14 4.46 -0.62
C ALA A 209 21.75 4.93 0.78
N LEU A 210 21.00 4.14 1.55
CA LEU A 210 20.68 4.39 2.96
C LEU A 210 21.86 4.17 3.92
N GLY A 211 23.01 3.68 3.43
CA GLY A 211 24.22 3.46 4.21
C GLY A 211 24.40 2.03 4.72
N TYR A 212 23.50 1.10 4.40
CA TYR A 212 23.69 -0.32 4.72
C TYR A 212 24.71 -0.92 3.76
N SER A 213 25.76 -1.54 4.30
CA SER A 213 26.81 -2.18 3.51
C SER A 213 26.87 -3.67 3.81
N ASN A 214 27.49 -4.42 2.89
CA ASN A 214 27.69 -5.86 3.05
C ASN A 214 26.35 -6.61 3.28
N LEU A 215 25.38 -6.37 2.41
CA LEU A 215 24.08 -7.04 2.41
C LEU A 215 24.26 -8.52 2.06
N THR A 216 23.44 -9.39 2.66
CA THR A 216 23.30 -10.78 2.20
C THR A 216 22.52 -10.77 0.88
N GLN A 217 23.13 -11.25 -0.21
CA GLN A 217 22.56 -11.13 -1.56
C GLN A 217 22.18 -12.47 -2.19
N ASP A 218 22.61 -13.60 -1.62
CA ASP A 218 22.46 -14.91 -2.24
C ASP A 218 21.14 -15.61 -1.89
N ASN A 219 20.87 -15.81 -0.60
CA ASN A 219 19.67 -16.48 -0.12
C ASN A 219 19.26 -15.88 1.22
N LEU A 220 17.99 -16.03 1.56
CA LEU A 220 17.50 -15.64 2.87
C LEU A 220 18.10 -16.52 3.96
N ARG A 221 18.61 -15.86 5.00
CA ARG A 221 19.10 -16.50 6.23
C ARG A 221 18.21 -16.10 7.39
N VAL A 222 17.77 -17.09 8.13
CA VAL A 222 16.85 -16.93 9.25
C VAL A 222 17.30 -17.80 10.42
N ASP A 223 17.45 -17.20 11.60
CA ASP A 223 17.99 -17.84 12.80
C ASP A 223 19.31 -18.58 12.55
N LEU A 224 19.29 -19.91 12.48
CA LEU A 224 20.47 -20.76 12.26
C LEU A 224 20.52 -21.34 10.84
N TYR A 225 19.53 -21.01 10.00
CA TYR A 225 19.25 -21.69 8.75
C TYR A 225 19.39 -20.75 7.55
N LYS A 226 19.96 -21.30 6.49
CA LYS A 226 19.88 -20.75 5.14
C LYS A 226 18.71 -21.39 4.41
N LEU A 227 17.89 -20.59 3.75
CA LEU A 227 16.74 -21.07 2.95
C LEU A 227 17.14 -21.09 1.47
N PRO A 228 17.46 -22.25 0.88
CA PRO A 228 17.94 -22.30 -0.50
C PRO A 228 16.89 -21.82 -1.50
N HIS A 229 17.35 -21.25 -2.62
CA HIS A 229 16.50 -20.79 -3.71
C HIS A 229 15.50 -19.70 -3.27
N THR A 230 15.88 -18.84 -2.34
CA THR A 230 15.03 -17.73 -1.90
C THR A 230 15.63 -16.39 -2.30
N LEU A 231 14.78 -15.37 -2.52
CA LEU A 231 15.27 -13.99 -2.49
C LEU A 231 15.76 -13.68 -1.07
N PRO A 232 16.85 -12.92 -0.90
CA PRO A 232 17.40 -12.59 0.42
C PRO A 232 16.62 -11.47 1.14
N ILE A 233 15.30 -11.41 0.91
CA ILE A 233 14.39 -10.45 1.52
C ILE A 233 13.42 -11.22 2.42
N LEU A 234 13.37 -10.85 3.69
CA LEU A 234 12.35 -11.28 4.62
C LEU A 234 11.14 -10.36 4.51
N ILE A 235 9.95 -10.91 4.28
CA ILE A 235 8.69 -10.16 4.30
C ILE A 235 8.02 -10.37 5.66
N MET A 236 7.70 -9.29 6.35
CA MET A 236 7.11 -9.27 7.70
C MET A 236 5.77 -8.54 7.66
N PRO A 237 4.65 -9.24 7.41
CA PRO A 237 3.31 -8.66 7.44
C PRO A 237 3.02 -8.01 8.80
N TYR A 238 2.21 -6.94 8.83
CA TYR A 238 1.84 -6.29 10.10
C TYR A 238 0.95 -7.14 11.00
N TRP A 239 0.12 -7.99 10.39
CA TRP A 239 -0.76 -8.96 11.03
C TRP A 239 -1.06 -10.07 10.01
N ASP A 240 -1.83 -11.06 10.43
CA ASP A 240 -2.28 -12.16 9.59
C ASP A 240 -2.92 -11.69 8.27
N ASN A 241 -2.31 -12.07 7.14
CA ASN A 241 -2.81 -11.76 5.80
C ASN A 241 -2.85 -10.26 5.47
N ALA A 242 -2.14 -9.43 6.24
CA ALA A 242 -1.99 -8.02 5.94
C ALA A 242 -1.37 -7.83 4.55
N ILE A 243 -1.92 -6.91 3.74
CA ILE A 243 -1.35 -6.60 2.42
C ILE A 243 -0.09 -5.72 2.53
N TYR A 244 0.02 -4.99 3.63
CA TYR A 244 1.19 -4.18 3.95
C TYR A 244 2.16 -5.01 4.76
N ALA A 245 3.45 -4.85 4.47
CA ALA A 245 4.51 -5.56 5.14
C ALA A 245 5.74 -4.67 5.31
N ARG A 246 6.53 -5.01 6.32
CA ARG A 246 7.90 -4.56 6.47
C ARG A 246 8.80 -5.57 5.78
N HIS A 247 9.95 -5.11 5.32
CA HIS A 247 10.91 -5.95 4.63
C HIS A 247 12.26 -5.79 5.31
N ALA A 248 13.03 -6.86 5.35
CA ALA A 248 14.37 -6.85 5.92
C ALA A 248 15.35 -7.59 5.00
N ILE A 249 16.51 -6.99 4.77
CA ILE A 249 17.67 -7.67 4.19
C ILE A 249 18.77 -7.72 5.26
N PRO A 250 19.14 -8.92 5.75
CA PRO A 250 20.25 -9.05 6.69
C PRO A 250 21.57 -8.58 6.09
N THR A 251 22.43 -8.01 6.92
CA THR A 251 23.83 -7.72 6.59
C THR A 251 24.74 -8.79 7.18
N TRP A 252 25.94 -8.93 6.64
CA TRP A 252 26.98 -9.74 7.25
C TRP A 252 27.50 -9.17 8.58
N GLY A 253 27.17 -7.91 8.90
CA GLY A 253 27.61 -7.20 10.10
C GLY A 253 26.69 -7.34 11.31
N GLY A 254 25.56 -8.05 11.21
CA GLY A 254 24.62 -8.22 12.33
C GLY A 254 23.40 -7.31 12.30
N ASP A 255 23.43 -6.24 11.54
CA ASP A 255 22.25 -5.39 11.34
C ASP A 255 21.42 -5.83 10.12
N ALA A 256 20.28 -5.20 9.89
CA ALA A 256 19.44 -5.43 8.71
C ALA A 256 18.94 -4.10 8.13
N CYS A 257 18.93 -4.01 6.80
CA CYS A 257 18.22 -2.94 6.10
C CYS A 257 16.73 -3.17 6.25
N ILE A 258 16.06 -2.36 7.08
CA ILE A 258 14.60 -2.41 7.29
C ILE A 258 13.94 -1.37 6.39
N PHE A 259 13.00 -1.81 5.57
CA PHE A 259 12.33 -0.96 4.58
C PHE A 259 10.88 -1.39 4.32
N ARG A 260 10.18 -0.63 3.50
CA ARG A 260 8.84 -0.95 2.99
C ARG A 260 8.82 -0.87 1.48
N LEU A 261 8.05 -1.78 0.90
CA LEU A 261 7.74 -1.78 -0.52
C LEU A 261 6.26 -1.43 -0.65
N GLU A 262 5.98 -0.33 -1.34
CA GLU A 262 4.63 0.25 -1.46
C GLU A 262 4.25 0.45 -2.94
N GLY A 263 2.98 0.77 -3.20
CA GLY A 263 2.44 0.96 -4.55
C GLY A 263 2.31 -0.36 -5.32
N ALA A 264 3.09 -0.54 -6.38
CA ALA A 264 2.96 -1.71 -7.25
C ALA A 264 3.13 -3.07 -6.52
N TYR A 265 3.89 -3.10 -5.42
CA TYR A 265 4.14 -4.29 -4.60
C TYR A 265 2.92 -4.73 -3.77
N THR A 266 2.02 -3.81 -3.42
CA THR A 266 0.83 -4.11 -2.60
C THR A 266 -0.41 -4.41 -3.46
N GLY A 267 -0.23 -4.54 -4.78
CA GLY A 267 -1.31 -4.77 -5.73
C GLY A 267 -2.00 -3.50 -6.22
N GLU A 268 -1.61 -2.32 -5.70
CA GLU A 268 -2.14 -1.03 -6.11
C GLU A 268 -1.59 -0.62 -7.50
N GLN A 269 -2.35 0.23 -8.21
CA GLN A 269 -1.81 0.90 -9.39
C GLN A 269 -0.91 2.05 -8.93
N GLY A 270 0.38 1.98 -9.23
CA GLY A 270 1.32 3.00 -8.79
C GLY A 270 2.76 2.68 -9.14
N ILE A 271 3.65 3.56 -8.68
CA ILE A 271 5.10 3.39 -8.77
C ILE A 271 5.51 2.23 -7.83
N ALA A 272 6.53 1.47 -8.22
CA ALA A 272 7.13 0.47 -7.36
C ALA A 272 8.07 1.20 -6.39
N SER A 273 7.57 1.56 -5.20
CA SER A 273 8.30 2.43 -4.29
C SER A 273 9.02 1.63 -3.20
N PHE A 274 10.28 1.96 -2.96
CA PHE A 274 11.05 1.53 -1.79
C PHE A 274 11.16 2.70 -0.81
N LEU A 275 10.84 2.45 0.46
CA LEU A 275 10.88 3.44 1.53
C LEU A 275 11.73 2.93 2.68
N GLY A 276 12.75 3.67 3.09
CA GLY A 276 13.59 3.31 4.23
C GLY A 276 14.28 4.50 4.87
N VAL A 277 14.85 4.30 6.06
CA VAL A 277 15.57 5.34 6.82
C VAL A 277 17.07 5.10 6.74
N ASN A 278 17.86 6.17 6.74
CA ASN A 278 19.32 6.05 6.77
C ASN A 278 19.77 5.25 8.00
N LEU A 279 20.75 4.36 7.81
CA LEU A 279 21.33 3.49 8.86
C LEU A 279 21.69 4.29 10.12
N SER A 280 22.41 5.41 9.95
CA SER A 280 22.85 6.26 11.06
C SER A 280 21.69 6.80 11.90
N VAL A 281 20.61 7.20 11.24
CA VAL A 281 19.42 7.75 11.90
C VAL A 281 18.64 6.64 12.59
N HIS A 282 18.46 5.49 11.95
CA HIS A 282 17.83 4.31 12.54
C HIS A 282 18.55 3.89 13.82
N HIS A 283 19.89 3.80 13.78
CA HIS A 283 20.71 3.46 14.95
C HIS A 283 20.65 4.51 16.04
N GLU A 284 20.92 5.78 15.70
CA GLU A 284 20.92 6.90 16.66
C GLU A 284 19.59 6.97 17.41
N ARG A 285 18.46 6.95 16.69
CA ARG A 285 17.12 7.06 17.30
C ARG A 285 16.78 5.85 18.13
N THR A 286 17.16 4.64 17.69
CA THR A 286 16.96 3.43 18.48
C THR A 286 17.69 3.52 19.81
N LEU A 287 18.98 3.85 19.80
CA LEU A 287 19.79 3.99 21.02
C LEU A 287 19.27 5.10 21.94
N GLN A 288 18.93 6.26 21.35
CA GLN A 288 18.44 7.42 22.08
C GLN A 288 17.13 7.11 22.82
N TRP A 289 16.14 6.53 22.13
CA TRP A 289 14.82 6.30 22.72
C TRP A 289 14.79 5.08 23.65
N LEU A 290 15.69 4.12 23.44
CA LEU A 290 15.90 3.05 24.42
C LEU A 290 16.59 3.55 25.69
N GLY A 291 17.36 4.65 25.61
CA GLY A 291 18.22 5.09 26.71
C GLY A 291 19.29 4.05 27.07
N ARG A 292 19.64 3.17 26.11
CA ARG A 292 20.50 2.00 26.31
C ARG A 292 21.61 2.03 25.27
N THR A 293 22.75 2.61 25.64
CA THR A 293 23.95 2.68 24.77
C THR A 293 24.93 1.56 25.06
N GLY A 294 25.81 1.24 24.10
CA GLY A 294 26.90 0.27 24.29
C GLY A 294 26.55 -1.19 23.99
N GLY A 295 25.32 -1.45 23.53
CA GLY A 295 24.97 -2.71 22.90
C GLY A 295 25.49 -2.83 21.47
N TYR A 296 25.05 -3.86 20.76
CA TYR A 296 25.47 -4.15 19.40
C TYR A 296 24.31 -4.70 18.57
N TRP A 297 24.40 -4.54 17.25
CA TRP A 297 23.45 -5.12 16.31
C TRP A 297 23.83 -6.56 16.00
N LYS A 298 22.87 -7.46 16.15
CA LYS A 298 23.02 -8.88 15.85
C LYS A 298 21.72 -9.43 15.29
N ASN A 299 21.83 -10.12 14.15
CA ASN A 299 20.72 -10.79 13.49
C ASN A 299 19.51 -9.90 13.15
N GLY A 300 19.75 -8.62 12.86
CA GLY A 300 18.72 -7.60 12.58
C GLY A 300 18.08 -6.96 13.81
N TRP A 301 18.64 -7.20 15.00
CA TRP A 301 18.14 -6.70 16.28
C TRP A 301 19.24 -5.99 17.04
N TYR A 302 18.86 -5.02 17.86
CA TYR A 302 19.78 -4.41 18.82
C TYR A 302 19.80 -5.23 20.12
N GLU A 303 20.94 -5.79 20.49
CA GLU A 303 21.16 -6.45 21.78
C GLU A 303 21.87 -5.48 22.73
N ASP A 304 21.23 -5.12 23.83
CA ASP A 304 21.82 -4.21 24.82
C ASP A 304 22.82 -4.92 25.76
N THR A 305 23.44 -4.15 26.66
CA THR A 305 24.43 -4.66 27.62
C THR A 305 23.85 -5.60 28.68
N GLU A 306 22.52 -5.61 28.85
CA GLU A 306 21.79 -6.52 29.73
C GLU A 306 21.37 -7.81 28.97
N GLY A 307 21.66 -7.89 27.68
CA GLY A 307 21.29 -9.01 26.81
C GLY A 307 19.83 -8.97 26.34
N ILE A 308 19.12 -7.86 26.57
CA ILE A 308 17.76 -7.67 26.06
C ILE A 308 17.85 -7.31 24.58
N ARG A 309 16.97 -7.94 23.79
CA ARG A 309 16.91 -7.79 22.35
C ARG A 309 15.76 -6.86 21.97
N TRP A 310 16.06 -5.92 21.10
CA TRP A 310 15.16 -4.87 20.67
C TRP A 310 15.04 -4.89 19.16
N TYR A 311 13.84 -5.17 18.69
CA TYR A 311 13.46 -4.91 17.31
C TYR A 311 13.28 -3.40 17.12
N SER A 312 13.64 -2.86 15.96
CA SER A 312 13.46 -1.44 15.65
C SER A 312 13.02 -1.22 14.20
N ASP A 313 11.86 -0.58 14.04
CA ASP A 313 11.36 0.01 12.79
C ASP A 313 10.92 1.44 13.06
N VAL A 314 11.58 2.40 12.42
CA VAL A 314 11.29 3.82 12.56
C VAL A 314 11.18 4.42 11.16
N LYS A 315 10.14 5.21 10.92
CA LYS A 315 10.00 6.01 9.70
C LYS A 315 9.14 7.24 9.91
N SER A 316 9.38 8.26 9.10
CA SER A 316 8.50 9.41 8.99
C SER A 316 8.47 9.96 7.57
N SER A 317 7.29 10.33 7.05
CA SER A 317 7.15 11.16 5.86
C SER A 317 7.15 12.66 6.19
N TRP A 318 7.23 13.03 7.47
CA TRP A 318 7.17 14.41 7.90
C TRP A 318 8.56 15.07 7.90
N ARG A 319 8.83 15.86 6.86
CA ARG A 319 10.02 16.72 6.78
C ARG A 319 10.05 17.76 7.91
N GLY A 320 11.14 17.81 8.66
CA GLY A 320 11.27 18.71 9.82
C GLY A 320 10.41 18.31 11.01
N GLY A 321 9.84 17.09 10.99
CA GLY A 321 9.12 16.54 12.14
C GLY A 321 10.03 16.41 13.36
N GLN A 322 9.43 16.43 14.54
CA GLN A 322 10.13 16.48 15.84
C GLN A 322 11.13 15.34 16.06
N TYR A 323 10.98 14.22 15.33
CA TYR A 323 11.70 12.98 15.57
C TYR A 323 12.89 12.74 14.63
N ASN A 324 13.14 13.62 13.65
CA ASN A 324 14.30 13.53 12.74
C ASN A 324 14.57 12.11 12.21
N MET A 325 13.53 11.44 11.73
CA MET A 325 13.55 10.05 11.22
C MET A 325 12.90 9.97 9.83
N MET A 326 13.15 10.99 9.00
CA MET A 326 12.58 11.08 7.67
C MET A 326 13.07 9.91 6.81
N HIS A 327 12.13 9.21 6.18
CA HIS A 327 12.45 8.16 5.23
C HIS A 327 12.81 8.77 3.88
N ARG A 328 13.63 8.04 3.14
CA ARG A 328 13.94 8.31 1.74
C ARG A 328 13.15 7.33 0.89
N GLN A 329 12.68 7.82 -0.26
CA GLN A 329 11.86 7.07 -1.19
C GLN A 329 12.59 6.90 -2.51
N PHE A 330 12.56 5.71 -3.07
CA PHE A 330 13.20 5.38 -4.34
C PHE A 330 12.19 4.69 -5.24
N ASP A 331 12.16 5.07 -6.52
CA ASP A 331 11.41 4.34 -7.54
C ASP A 331 12.25 3.15 -8.03
N MET A 332 11.78 1.95 -7.71
CA MET A 332 12.47 0.69 -8.02
C MET A 332 12.48 0.35 -9.50
N ARG A 333 11.76 1.07 -10.36
CA ARG A 333 11.83 0.88 -11.82
C ARG A 333 12.79 1.85 -12.49
N SER A 334 12.87 3.08 -12.02
CA SER A 334 13.77 4.11 -12.57
C SER A 334 15.11 4.19 -11.85
N GLU A 335 15.25 3.53 -10.70
CA GLU A 335 16.43 3.58 -9.81
C GLU A 335 16.71 4.98 -9.24
N GLN A 336 15.76 5.91 -9.39
CA GLN A 336 15.92 7.27 -8.93
C GLN A 336 15.34 7.45 -7.53
N GLU A 337 16.10 8.15 -6.69
CA GLU A 337 15.56 8.70 -5.45
C GLU A 337 14.51 9.75 -5.81
N VAL A 338 13.34 9.62 -5.22
CA VAL A 338 12.25 10.57 -5.38
C VAL A 338 12.60 11.81 -4.56
N ASP A 339 12.59 12.97 -5.21
CA ASP A 339 12.81 14.22 -4.51
C ASP A 339 11.61 14.57 -3.61
N CYS A 340 11.75 14.23 -2.32
CA CYS A 340 10.82 14.58 -1.27
C CYS A 340 10.95 16.04 -0.78
N SER A 341 11.62 16.92 -1.55
CA SER A 341 11.69 18.34 -1.23
C SER A 341 10.30 18.99 -1.25
N ASP A 342 9.45 18.57 -2.19
CA ASP A 342 8.00 18.78 -2.17
C ASP A 342 7.33 17.64 -1.35
N PRO A 343 6.64 17.96 -0.24
CA PRO A 343 5.96 16.97 0.58
C PRO A 343 4.99 16.08 -0.20
N ASN A 344 4.39 16.59 -1.28
CA ASN A 344 3.41 15.84 -2.08
C ASN A 344 4.04 14.68 -2.86
N ASN A 345 5.35 14.70 -3.12
CA ASN A 345 6.03 13.68 -3.92
C ASN A 345 6.26 12.37 -3.14
N CYS A 346 6.30 12.45 -1.81
CA CYS A 346 6.56 11.31 -0.92
C CYS A 346 5.43 11.10 0.09
N GLU A 347 4.25 11.64 -0.22
CA GLU A 347 3.01 11.28 0.45
C GLU A 347 2.55 9.91 -0.02
N VAL A 348 1.97 9.13 0.90
CA VAL A 348 1.38 7.84 0.56
C VAL A 348 0.22 8.08 -0.40
N PRO A 349 0.11 7.28 -1.49
CA PRO A 349 -0.99 7.41 -2.43
C PRO A 349 -2.33 7.31 -1.71
N ALA A 350 -3.31 8.06 -2.22
CA ALA A 350 -4.63 8.07 -1.61
C ALA A 350 -5.31 6.70 -1.79
N LEU A 351 -5.74 6.11 -0.69
CA LEU A 351 -6.49 4.86 -0.69
C LEU A 351 -7.93 5.17 -1.10
N VAL A 352 -8.33 4.71 -2.29
CA VAL A 352 -9.69 4.86 -2.79
C VAL A 352 -10.49 3.59 -2.50
N GLN A 353 -11.38 3.65 -1.53
CA GLN A 353 -12.36 2.61 -1.26
C GLN A 353 -13.65 2.91 -2.02
N ARG A 354 -14.22 1.92 -2.70
CA ARG A 354 -15.48 2.07 -3.43
C ARG A 354 -16.52 1.09 -2.87
N TRP A 355 -17.72 1.59 -2.61
CA TRP A 355 -18.87 0.78 -2.26
C TRP A 355 -19.92 0.91 -3.37
N GLY A 356 -19.91 -0.05 -4.28
CA GLY A 356 -20.68 0.01 -5.53
C GLY A 356 -20.26 1.19 -6.42
N ASP A 357 -21.16 1.62 -7.29
CA ASP A 357 -20.85 2.63 -8.33
C ASP A 357 -21.05 4.08 -7.87
N LYS A 358 -21.67 4.28 -6.70
CA LYS A 358 -22.16 5.60 -6.26
C LYS A 358 -21.43 6.18 -5.07
N PHE A 359 -20.65 5.37 -4.37
CA PHE A 359 -19.94 5.82 -3.18
C PHE A 359 -18.46 5.43 -3.28
N SER A 360 -17.60 6.43 -3.12
CA SER A 360 -16.18 6.24 -2.99
C SER A 360 -15.66 7.12 -1.87
N SER A 361 -14.82 6.56 -1.01
CA SER A 361 -14.03 7.31 -0.04
C SER A 361 -12.59 7.30 -0.52
N THR A 362 -11.91 8.42 -0.31
CA THR A 362 -10.49 8.57 -0.58
C THR A 362 -9.84 8.99 0.71
N ASP A 363 -9.01 8.12 1.28
CA ASP A 363 -8.21 8.42 2.46
C ASP A 363 -6.78 8.72 2.00
N GLN A 364 -6.31 9.95 2.23
CA GLN A 364 -4.92 10.32 1.93
C GLN A 364 -4.21 10.65 3.24
N PRO A 365 -3.47 9.69 3.83
CA PRO A 365 -2.70 9.95 5.03
C PRO A 365 -1.50 10.84 4.67
N ARG A 366 -1.39 11.98 5.36
CA ARG A 366 -0.28 12.93 5.23
C ARG A 366 0.56 12.92 6.49
N LYS A 367 1.85 13.26 6.35
CA LYS A 367 2.79 13.40 7.49
C LYS A 367 2.72 12.22 8.46
N ILE A 368 3.00 11.03 7.96
CA ILE A 368 2.96 9.80 8.73
C ILE A 368 4.27 9.67 9.51
N SER A 369 4.20 9.42 10.81
CA SER A 369 5.32 8.97 11.63
C SER A 369 4.98 7.63 12.26
N SER A 370 5.89 6.67 12.18
CA SER A 370 5.71 5.31 12.69
C SER A 370 6.98 4.89 13.42
N ILE A 371 6.86 4.61 14.71
CA ILE A 371 7.92 4.13 15.59
C ILE A 371 7.45 2.82 16.21
N SER A 372 8.26 1.78 16.05
CA SER A 372 8.06 0.49 16.69
C SER A 372 9.42 -0.04 17.13
N ILE A 373 9.75 0.20 18.39
CA ILE A 373 10.92 -0.37 19.06
C ILE A 373 10.41 -1.22 20.20
N ALA A 374 10.64 -2.53 20.16
CA ALA A 374 10.03 -3.43 21.12
C ALA A 374 10.92 -4.63 21.40
N ASN A 375 10.89 -5.10 22.65
CA ASN A 375 11.47 -6.38 23.01
C ASN A 375 10.45 -7.52 22.90
N GLY A 376 10.90 -8.75 23.14
CA GLY A 376 10.06 -9.95 23.10
C GLY A 376 8.88 -9.99 24.09
N THR A 377 8.74 -9.03 24.99
CA THR A 377 7.63 -8.93 25.95
C THR A 377 6.72 -7.73 25.69
N GLU A 378 6.73 -7.20 24.46
CA GLU A 378 5.92 -6.03 24.08
C GLU A 378 6.22 -4.80 24.97
N PHE A 379 7.45 -4.68 25.45
CA PHE A 379 7.91 -3.51 26.19
C PHE A 379 8.85 -2.71 25.29
N GLY A 380 8.66 -1.40 25.24
CA GLY A 380 9.45 -0.50 24.40
C GLY A 380 8.75 0.81 24.08
N VAL A 381 8.90 1.25 22.83
CA VAL A 381 8.38 2.50 22.27
C VAL A 381 7.50 2.19 21.07
N PHE A 382 6.24 2.62 21.13
CA PHE A 382 5.31 2.51 20.00
C PHE A 382 4.57 3.82 19.80
N MET A 383 4.59 4.29 18.56
CA MET A 383 3.85 5.46 18.12
C MET A 383 3.49 5.34 16.65
N TYR A 384 2.24 5.63 16.32
CA TYR A 384 1.83 5.92 14.96
C TYR A 384 1.09 7.25 14.96
N GLU A 385 1.54 8.17 14.14
CA GLU A 385 0.95 9.49 13.98
C GLU A 385 0.68 9.74 12.50
N SER A 386 -0.49 10.26 12.16
CA SER A 386 -0.86 10.61 10.79
C SER A 386 -1.83 11.79 10.78
N PHE A 387 -1.77 12.60 9.75
CA PHE A 387 -2.70 13.69 9.49
C PHE A 387 -3.50 13.33 8.24
N ALA A 388 -4.73 12.83 8.40
CA ALA A 388 -5.56 12.40 7.29
C ALA A 388 -6.52 13.53 6.86
N GLY A 389 -6.79 13.64 5.56
CA GLY A 389 -7.96 14.36 5.06
C GLY A 389 -9.11 13.37 4.85
N LEU A 390 -10.26 13.51 5.53
CA LEU A 390 -11.40 12.60 5.43
C LEU A 390 -12.69 13.30 4.99
N PRO A 391 -13.65 12.62 4.36
CA PRO A 391 -14.99 13.17 4.20
C PRO A 391 -15.88 12.98 5.45
N LYS A 392 -16.57 14.05 5.88
CA LYS A 392 -17.30 14.17 7.16
C LYS A 392 -18.41 13.13 7.42
N ASN A 393 -18.92 12.46 6.39
CA ASN A 393 -20.06 11.55 6.52
C ASN A 393 -19.74 10.18 7.14
N GLN A 394 -18.49 9.95 7.57
CA GLN A 394 -18.06 8.65 8.12
C GLN A 394 -17.72 8.61 9.62
N LEU A 395 -18.00 9.67 10.38
CA LEU A 395 -17.75 9.66 11.83
C LEU A 395 -18.49 8.55 12.60
N VAL A 396 -19.52 7.93 12.00
CA VAL A 396 -20.29 6.83 12.62
C VAL A 396 -19.85 5.44 12.16
N GLU A 397 -19.25 5.28 10.98
CA GLU A 397 -18.84 3.96 10.44
C GLU A 397 -17.33 3.68 10.52
N LYS A 398 -16.46 4.69 10.66
CA LYS A 398 -15.01 4.45 10.81
C LYS A 398 -14.62 3.74 12.11
N LEU A 399 -15.50 3.74 13.12
CA LEU A 399 -15.35 2.89 14.32
C LEU A 399 -15.43 1.38 13.99
N ILE A 400 -16.02 1.01 12.84
CA ILE A 400 -16.20 -0.38 12.41
C ILE A 400 -15.11 -0.81 11.42
N ASP A 401 -14.57 0.05 10.56
CA ASP A 401 -13.53 -0.37 9.61
C ASP A 401 -12.09 -0.25 10.14
N ILE A 402 -11.85 0.58 11.16
CA ILE A 402 -10.61 0.46 11.97
C ILE A 402 -10.62 -0.87 12.74
N SER A 403 -11.78 -1.50 12.97
CA SER A 403 -11.87 -2.81 13.63
C SER A 403 -11.45 -4.01 12.77
N HIS A 404 -11.12 -3.82 11.49
CA HIS A 404 -10.50 -4.87 10.64
C HIS A 404 -9.00 -4.64 10.36
N GLY A 405 -8.36 -3.65 10.99
CA GLY A 405 -6.92 -3.41 10.83
C GLY A 405 -6.18 -2.83 12.04
N ILE A 406 -6.88 -2.32 13.06
CA ILE A 406 -6.31 -1.84 14.33
C ILE A 406 -7.39 -2.00 15.41
N ILE A 407 -7.40 -3.10 16.15
CA ILE A 407 -8.28 -3.19 17.34
C ILE A 407 -7.65 -2.37 18.46
N TYR A 408 -8.20 -1.19 18.80
CA TYR A 408 -8.06 -0.63 20.15
C TYR A 408 -9.33 0.02 20.71
N PHE A 409 -9.46 -0.21 22.01
CA PHE A 409 -10.53 0.18 22.91
C PHE A 409 -10.62 1.69 23.10
N ASN A 410 -11.87 2.12 23.29
CA ASN A 410 -12.30 3.48 23.59
C ASN A 410 -11.79 3.89 24.98
N GLY A 411 -10.82 4.81 25.03
CA GLY A 411 -10.48 5.58 26.22
C GLY A 411 -11.03 6.99 26.06
N THR A 412 -12.29 7.18 26.41
CA THR A 412 -12.90 8.50 26.49
C THR A 412 -12.32 9.27 27.66
N ASP A 413 -11.37 10.17 27.41
CA ASP A 413 -11.17 11.31 28.31
C ASP A 413 -12.10 12.44 27.84
N VAL A 414 -13.27 12.46 28.47
CA VAL A 414 -14.15 13.61 28.50
C VAL A 414 -13.50 14.65 29.42
N ASN A 415 -12.82 15.63 28.83
CA ASN A 415 -12.55 16.88 29.53
C ASN A 415 -13.87 17.67 29.62
N SER A 416 -14.53 17.54 30.77
CA SER A 416 -15.48 18.53 31.25
C SER A 416 -14.77 19.52 32.18
N ASN A 417 -14.83 20.79 31.80
CA ASN A 417 -14.39 22.03 32.45
C ASN A 417 -12.96 22.50 32.18
#